data_AF-A0A534XNY7-F1
#
_entry.id   AF-A0A534XNY7-F1
#
_cell.length_a   1.000
_cell.length_b   1.000
_cell.length_c   1.000
_cell.angle_alpha   90.00
_cell.angle_beta   90.00
_cell.angle_gamma   90.00
#
_symmetry.space_group_name_H-M   'P 1'
#
loop_
_entity.id
_entity.type
_entity.pdbx_description
1 polymer ?
#
loop_
_entity_poly.entity_id
_entity_poly.type
_entity_poly.pdbx_seq_one_letter_code
_entity_poly.pdbx_strand_id
1 'polypeptide(L)'
;MNPLTLSAVVWGGQDDQALLKSDSGAPVGVSNATFIGGFLEGVWTINPRLSLVGRYELIHPSQGIDPALAGPATGNVRAGTAVIRHTFELTSRTEAALHLEFSRFWFDAGDGTSPVTYTGLLGLDFAL
;
A
#
# COMPACT_ATOMS: atom_id res chain seq x y z
N MET A 1 24.55 14.27 12.65
CA MET A 1 23.76 14.02 11.42
C MET A 1 22.62 13.12 11.80
N ASN A 2 21.39 13.50 11.48
CA ASN A 2 20.21 12.68 11.73
C ASN A 2 20.15 11.56 10.68
N PRO A 3 19.92 10.30 11.07
CA PRO A 3 19.96 9.20 10.11
C PRO A 3 18.77 9.27 9.15
N LEU A 4 19.08 9.16 7.87
CA LEU A 4 18.12 8.89 6.79
C LEU A 4 18.39 7.48 6.30
N THR A 5 17.36 6.64 6.29
CA THR A 5 17.42 5.28 5.74
C THR A 5 16.56 5.24 4.48
N LEU A 6 17.07 4.60 3.44
CA LEU A 6 16.32 4.31 2.22
C LEU A 6 16.28 2.80 2.04
N SER A 7 15.10 2.27 1.76
CA SER A 7 14.90 0.86 1.44
C SER A 7 14.06 0.73 0.18
N ALA A 8 14.34 -0.31 -0.60
CA ALA A 8 13.55 -0.64 -1.78
C ALA A 8 13.43 -2.15 -1.86
N VAL A 9 12.26 -2.63 -2.25
CA VAL A 9 11.99 -4.04 -2.45
C VAL A 9 11.22 -4.21 -3.75
N VAL A 10 11.55 -5.27 -4.48
CA VAL A 10 10.78 -5.77 -5.61
C VAL A 10 10.33 -7.17 -5.26
N TRP A 11 9.05 -7.47 -5.47
CA TRP A 11 8.47 -8.77 -5.24
C TRP A 11 7.55 -9.14 -6.38
N GLY A 12 7.33 -10.44 -6.57
CA GLY A 12 6.35 -10.94 -7.52
C GLY A 12 5.62 -12.12 -6.90
N GLY A 13 4.43 -12.39 -7.39
CA GLY A 13 3.61 -13.46 -6.88
C GLY A 13 2.59 -13.93 -7.89
N GLN A 14 1.94 -15.05 -7.55
CA GLN A 14 0.75 -15.53 -8.21
C GLN A 14 -0.40 -15.40 -7.21
N ASP A 15 -1.56 -14.94 -7.68
CA ASP A 15 -2.77 -14.84 -6.86
C ASP A 15 -3.95 -15.42 -7.63
N ASP A 16 -4.45 -16.57 -7.17
CA ASP A 16 -5.60 -17.26 -7.77
C ASP A 16 -6.93 -16.94 -7.05
N GLN A 17 -7.00 -15.87 -6.24
CA GLN A 17 -8.14 -15.66 -5.32
C GLN A 17 -9.27 -14.72 -5.81
N ALA A 18 -9.23 -14.17 -7.02
CA ALA A 18 -10.32 -13.31 -7.49
C ALA A 18 -11.46 -14.11 -8.15
N LEU A 19 -12.44 -14.57 -7.36
CA LEU A 19 -13.76 -14.96 -7.86
C LEU A 19 -14.52 -13.69 -8.30
N LEU A 20 -14.28 -13.22 -9.52
CA LEU A 20 -15.13 -12.19 -10.12
C LEU A 20 -16.45 -12.83 -10.54
N LYS A 21 -17.57 -12.33 -10.02
CA LYS A 21 -18.90 -12.75 -10.50
C LYS A 21 -19.25 -11.91 -11.72
N SER A 22 -19.66 -12.54 -12.81
CA SER A 22 -20.28 -11.83 -13.94
C SER A 22 -21.63 -11.25 -13.55
N ASP A 23 -22.20 -10.37 -14.38
CA ASP A 23 -23.58 -9.87 -14.24
C ASP A 23 -24.64 -10.98 -14.24
N SER A 24 -24.29 -12.18 -14.69
CA SER A 24 -25.12 -13.39 -14.64
C SER A 24 -25.00 -14.18 -13.33
N GLY A 25 -24.13 -13.75 -12.41
CA GLY A 25 -23.82 -14.45 -11.16
C GLY A 25 -22.90 -15.67 -11.34
N ALA A 26 -22.52 -16.03 -12.57
CA ALA A 26 -21.56 -17.09 -12.84
C ALA A 26 -20.13 -16.66 -12.42
N PRO A 27 -19.35 -17.52 -11.75
CA PRO A 27 -17.96 -17.24 -11.43
C PRO A 27 -17.13 -17.17 -12.72
N VAL A 28 -16.57 -16.00 -12.96
CA VAL A 28 -15.53 -15.75 -13.95
C VAL A 28 -14.21 -15.94 -13.22
N GLY A 29 -13.64 -17.13 -13.33
CA GLY A 29 -12.36 -17.44 -12.69
C GLY A 29 -11.25 -16.66 -13.39
N VAL A 30 -10.50 -15.85 -12.64
CA VAL A 30 -9.17 -15.44 -13.05
C VAL A 30 -8.24 -16.61 -12.69
N SER A 31 -7.51 -17.15 -13.66
CA SER A 31 -6.64 -18.32 -13.46
C SER A 31 -5.20 -17.91 -13.77
N ASN A 32 -4.24 -18.26 -12.90
CA ASN A 32 -2.83 -17.89 -13.04
C ASN A 32 -2.60 -16.37 -13.08
N ALA A 33 -3.35 -15.60 -12.30
CA ALA A 33 -3.04 -14.18 -12.19
C ALA A 33 -1.66 -14.03 -11.54
N THR A 34 -0.81 -13.23 -12.16
CA THR A 34 0.54 -12.96 -11.68
C THR A 34 0.65 -11.46 -11.43
N PHE A 35 1.58 -11.05 -10.60
CA PHE A 35 1.89 -9.64 -10.45
C PHE A 35 3.37 -9.45 -10.16
N ILE A 36 3.86 -8.27 -10.52
CA ILE A 36 5.15 -7.77 -10.07
C ILE A 36 4.93 -6.43 -9.40
N GLY A 37 5.44 -6.29 -8.18
CA GLY A 37 5.31 -5.11 -7.36
C GLY A 37 6.65 -4.65 -6.83
N GLY A 38 6.69 -3.40 -6.41
CA GLY A 38 7.84 -2.82 -5.77
C GLY A 38 7.46 -1.63 -4.91
N PHE A 39 8.32 -1.32 -3.95
CA PHE A 39 8.22 -0.09 -3.17
C PHE A 39 9.59 0.55 -3.00
N LEU A 40 9.55 1.86 -2.80
CA LEU A 40 10.65 2.67 -2.28
C LEU A 40 10.18 3.35 -1.00
N GLU A 41 10.94 3.23 0.07
CA GLU A 41 10.63 3.83 1.37
C GLU A 41 11.83 4.62 1.89
N GLY A 42 11.54 5.82 2.40
CA GLY A 42 12.50 6.67 3.09
C GLY A 42 12.06 6.94 4.52
N VAL A 43 12.95 6.70 5.47
CA VAL A 43 12.75 6.95 6.89
C VAL A 43 13.75 7.99 7.37
N TRP A 44 13.26 9.13 7.83
CA TRP A 44 14.09 10.16 8.43
C TRP A 44 13.79 10.28 9.92
N THR A 45 14.77 9.93 10.75
CA THR A 45 14.70 10.08 12.21
C THR A 45 15.27 11.44 12.60
N ILE A 46 14.41 12.43 12.77
CA ILE A 46 14.80 13.81 13.10
C ILE A 46 15.41 13.86 14.52
N ASN A 47 14.86 13.08 15.43
CA ASN A 47 15.41 12.83 16.76
C ASN A 47 14.86 11.48 17.27
N PRO A 48 15.33 10.95 18.41
CA PRO A 48 14.87 9.65 18.90
C PRO A 48 13.35 9.53 19.14
N ARG A 49 12.64 10.65 19.24
CA ARG A 49 11.20 10.73 19.48
C ARG A 49 10.38 11.06 18.24
N LEU A 50 11.00 11.52 17.14
CA LEU A 50 10.29 11.97 15.94
C LEU A 50 10.89 11.35 14.68
N SER A 51 10.06 10.63 13.94
CA SER A 51 10.40 10.10 12.62
C SER A 51 9.36 10.45 11.58
N LEU A 52 9.84 10.70 10.37
CA LEU A 52 9.04 10.83 9.16
C LEU A 52 9.29 9.62 8.26
N VAL A 53 8.23 9.06 7.69
CA VAL A 53 8.33 7.99 6.69
C VAL A 53 7.59 8.43 5.43
N GLY A 54 8.21 8.21 4.28
CA GLY A 54 7.57 8.33 2.98
C GLY A 54 7.72 7.03 2.23
N ARG A 55 6.63 6.52 1.65
CA ARG A 55 6.65 5.28 0.86
C ARG A 55 5.89 5.45 -0.42
N TYR A 56 6.45 4.95 -1.51
CA TYR A 56 5.78 4.84 -2.79
C TYR A 56 5.80 3.40 -3.26
N GLU A 57 4.64 2.90 -3.67
CA GLU A 57 4.43 1.53 -4.12
C GLU A 57 3.86 1.52 -5.53
N LEU A 58 4.29 0.54 -6.32
CA LEU A 58 3.76 0.28 -7.65
C LEU A 58 3.61 -1.22 -7.81
N ILE A 59 2.41 -1.65 -8.19
CA ILE A 59 2.06 -3.04 -8.45
C ILE A 59 1.49 -3.11 -9.86
N HIS A 60 2.13 -3.93 -10.68
CA HIS A 60 1.69 -4.26 -12.02
C HIS A 60 1.07 -5.67 -12.01
N PRO A 61 -0.27 -5.77 -12.02
CA PRO A 61 -0.94 -7.05 -12.19
C PRO A 61 -0.85 -7.49 -13.65
N SER A 62 -0.41 -8.72 -13.88
CA SER A 62 -0.49 -9.42 -15.16
C SER A 62 -1.57 -10.51 -15.05
N GLN A 63 -2.76 -10.23 -15.59
CA GLN A 63 -3.84 -11.20 -15.59
C GLN A 63 -3.52 -12.37 -16.54
N GLY A 64 -3.65 -13.60 -16.05
CA GLY A 64 -3.92 -14.75 -16.90
C GLY A 64 -5.41 -14.74 -17.25
N ILE A 65 -5.77 -14.06 -18.34
CA ILE A 65 -7.16 -14.04 -18.82
C ILE A 65 -7.39 -15.31 -19.64
N ASP A 66 -8.46 -16.05 -19.34
CA ASP A 66 -9.04 -16.99 -20.29
C ASP A 66 -9.41 -16.21 -21.57
N PRO A 67 -8.80 -16.48 -22.74
CA PRO A 67 -9.02 -15.72 -23.97
C PRO A 67 -10.49 -15.59 -24.40
N ALA A 68 -11.38 -16.44 -23.87
CA ALA A 68 -12.82 -16.41 -24.13
C ALA A 68 -13.58 -15.36 -23.30
N LEU A 69 -12.95 -14.77 -22.28
CA LEU A 69 -13.55 -13.80 -21.37
C LEU A 69 -12.88 -12.44 -21.58
N ALA A 70 -13.61 -11.46 -22.10
CA ALA A 70 -13.19 -10.07 -22.11
C ALA A 70 -13.20 -9.54 -20.66
N GLY A 71 -12.21 -9.95 -19.86
CA GLY A 71 -12.01 -9.49 -18.50
C GLY A 71 -11.58 -8.02 -18.49
N PRO A 72 -11.94 -7.25 -17.45
CA PRO A 72 -11.51 -5.86 -17.34
C PRO A 72 -9.98 -5.84 -17.30
N ALA A 73 -9.37 -5.10 -18.22
CA ALA A 73 -7.94 -4.84 -18.17
C ALA A 73 -7.65 -4.14 -16.84
N THR A 74 -7.15 -4.82 -15.82
CA THR A 74 -6.72 -4.13 -14.60
C THR A 74 -5.35 -3.53 -14.87
N GLY A 75 -5.24 -2.21 -14.79
CA GLY A 75 -3.97 -1.52 -14.92
C GLY A 75 -3.19 -1.49 -13.61
N ASN A 76 -2.17 -0.64 -13.56
CA ASN A 76 -1.31 -0.49 -12.40
C ASN A 76 -2.07 -0.01 -11.15
N VAL A 77 -1.69 -0.57 -10.00
CA VAL A 77 -2.03 -0.03 -8.69
C VAL A 77 -0.81 0.68 -8.15
N ARG A 78 -0.96 1.94 -7.72
CA ARG A 78 0.11 2.69 -7.06
C ARG A 78 -0.39 3.32 -5.78
N ALA A 79 0.49 3.43 -4.81
CA ALA A 79 0.19 4.05 -3.52
C ALA A 79 1.32 5.00 -3.11
N GLY A 80 0.95 6.13 -2.54
CA GLY A 80 1.87 7.07 -1.93
C GLY A 80 1.45 7.32 -0.49
N THR A 81 2.34 7.07 0.44
CA THR A 81 2.08 7.13 1.88
C THR A 81 3.07 8.05 2.56
N ALA A 82 2.57 8.89 3.46
CA ALA A 82 3.36 9.73 4.34
C ALA A 82 2.96 9.45 5.79
N VAL A 83 3.95 9.28 6.65
CA VAL A 83 3.78 8.97 8.07
C VAL A 83 4.57 9.95 8.92
N ILE A 84 3.94 10.39 10.00
CA ILE A 84 4.59 11.09 11.11
C ILE A 84 4.41 10.23 12.35
N ARG A 85 5.52 9.86 12.99
CA ARG A 85 5.50 9.16 14.28
C ARG A 85 6.22 9.97 15.33
N HIS A 86 5.52 10.29 16.42
CA HIS A 86 6.05 11.06 17.54
C HIS A 86 5.84 10.34 18.87
N THR A 87 6.90 10.18 19.66
CA THR A 87 6.86 9.57 20.99
C THR A 87 6.99 10.64 22.06
N PHE A 88 6.09 10.61 23.03
CA PHE A 88 6.01 11.52 24.16
C PHE A 88 6.41 10.76 25.43
N GLU A 89 7.17 11.42 26.29
CA GLU A 89 7.35 10.97 27.67
C GLU A 89 6.21 11.58 28.50
N LEU A 90 5.39 10.73 29.11
CA LEU A 90 4.26 11.15 29.94
C LEU A 90 4.68 11.26 31.40
N THR A 91 5.49 10.31 31.86
CA THR A 91 6.16 10.32 33.17
C THR A 91 7.56 9.73 33.01
N SER A 92 8.36 9.68 34.08
CA SER A 92 9.68 9.03 34.06
C SER A 92 9.66 7.53 33.77
N ARG A 93 8.47 6.90 33.74
CA ARG A 93 8.28 5.46 33.46
C ARG A 93 7.28 5.16 32.36
N THR A 94 6.59 6.17 31.83
CA THR A 94 5.51 5.95 30.85
C THR A 94 5.73 6.78 29.61
N GLU A 95 5.53 6.13 28.46
CA GLU A 95 5.67 6.75 27.15
C GLU A 95 4.36 6.57 26.36
N ALA A 96 4.08 7.49 25.45
CA ALA A 96 3.02 7.34 24.47
C ALA A 96 3.56 7.61 23.07
N ALA A 97 3.02 6.96 22.05
CA ALA A 97 3.36 7.20 20.67
C ALA A 97 2.12 7.60 19.87
N LEU A 98 2.24 8.69 19.10
CA LEU A 98 1.29 9.08 18.07
C LEU A 98 1.82 8.64 16.72
N HIS A 99 1.01 7.92 15.96
CA HIS A 99 1.25 7.55 14.57
C HIS A 99 0.18 8.19 13.69
N LEU A 100 0.58 9.06 12.79
CA LEU A 100 -0.31 9.64 11.78
C LEU A 100 0.14 9.16 10.42
N GLU A 101 -0.77 8.57 9.67
CA GLU A 101 -0.52 8.08 8.33
C GLU A 101 -1.56 8.63 7.37
N PHE A 102 -1.09 9.06 6.20
CA PHE A 102 -1.92 9.48 5.09
C PHE A 102 -1.47 8.76 3.83
N SER A 103 -2.42 8.08 3.20
CA SER A 103 -2.18 7.26 2.01
C SER A 103 -3.10 7.71 0.88
N ARG A 104 -2.52 7.79 -0.32
CA ARG A 104 -3.23 8.03 -1.56
C ARG A 104 -3.03 6.85 -2.48
N PHE A 105 -4.12 6.27 -2.94
CA PHE A 105 -4.14 5.14 -3.85
C PHE A 105 -4.65 5.59 -5.22
N TRP A 106 -4.01 5.10 -6.27
CA TRP A 106 -4.51 5.20 -7.63
C TRP A 106 -4.66 3.79 -8.18
N PHE A 107 -5.84 3.51 -8.69
CA PHE A 107 -6.16 2.25 -9.33
C PHE A 107 -6.39 2.55 -10.80
N ASP A 108 -5.61 1.97 -11.70
CA ASP A 108 -5.90 2.03 -13.12
C ASP A 108 -6.91 0.92 -13.44
N ALA A 109 -8.11 1.30 -13.83
CA ALA A 109 -9.19 0.37 -14.15
C ALA A 109 -9.05 -0.20 -15.59
N GLY A 110 -8.03 0.25 -16.34
CA GLY A 110 -7.72 -0.11 -17.73
C GLY A 110 -8.83 0.19 -18.75
N ASP A 111 -9.80 0.99 -18.36
CA ASP A 111 -10.82 1.63 -19.20
C ASP A 111 -10.46 3.10 -19.51
N GLY A 112 -9.24 3.52 -19.19
CA GLY A 112 -8.76 4.90 -19.30
C GLY A 112 -9.10 5.77 -18.09
N THR A 113 -9.80 5.24 -17.07
CA THR A 113 -10.02 5.91 -15.80
C THR A 113 -8.97 5.50 -14.76
N SER A 114 -8.66 6.42 -13.85
CA SER A 114 -7.80 6.13 -12.69
C SER A 114 -8.42 6.67 -11.40
N PRO A 115 -9.41 5.97 -10.82
CA PRO A 115 -9.96 6.33 -9.53
C PRO A 115 -8.88 6.56 -8.48
N VAL A 116 -9.12 7.59 -7.66
CA VAL A 116 -8.22 7.95 -6.56
C VAL A 116 -8.95 7.77 -5.24
N THR A 117 -8.31 7.09 -4.30
CA THR A 117 -8.81 6.93 -2.94
C THR A 117 -7.81 7.51 -1.96
N TYR A 118 -8.32 8.14 -0.91
CA TYR A 118 -7.52 8.68 0.18
C TYR A 118 -7.88 7.96 1.46
N THR A 119 -6.89 7.70 2.30
CA THR A 119 -7.07 7.04 3.58
C THR A 119 -6.17 7.71 4.60
N GLY A 120 -6.70 7.90 5.80
CA GLY A 120 -5.95 8.43 6.93
C GLY A 120 -6.06 7.47 8.10
N LEU A 121 -4.97 7.29 8.82
CA LEU A 121 -4.92 6.51 10.05
C LEU A 121 -4.29 7.34 11.17
N LEU A 122 -4.90 7.28 12.34
CA LEU A 122 -4.36 7.80 13.59
C LEU A 122 -4.25 6.64 14.57
N GLY A 123 -3.04 6.40 15.05
CA GLY A 123 -2.73 5.44 16.11
C GLY A 123 -2.21 6.15 17.35
N LEU A 124 -2.64 5.68 18.52
CA LEU A 124 -2.14 6.11 19.82
C LEU A 124 -1.79 4.88 20.65
N ASP A 125 -0.51 4.71 20.94
CA ASP A 125 0.00 3.60 21.74
C ASP A 125 0.53 4.12 23.08
N PHE A 126 0.39 3.33 24.14
CA PHE A 126 0.89 3.64 25.48
C PHE A 126 1.79 2.51 25.98
N ALA A 127 2.99 2.86 26.42
CA ALA A 127 3.87 1.98 27.17
C ALA A 127 3.79 2.35 28.66
N LEU A 128 3.33 1.39 29.47
CA LEU A 128 3.11 1.49 30.91
C LEU A 128 4.20 0.77 31.70
#